data_AF-A0A2X3AG82-F1
#
_entry.id   AF-A0A2X3AG82-F1
#
_cell.length_a   1.000
_cell.length_b   1.000
_cell.length_c   1.000
_cell.angle_alpha   90.00
_cell.angle_beta   90.00
_cell.angle_gamma   90.00
#
_symmetry.space_group_name_H-M   'P 1'
#
loop_
_entity.id
_entity.type
_entity.pdbx_description
1 polymer ?
#
loop_
_entity_poly.entity_id
_entity_poly.type
_entity_poly.pdbx_seq_one_letter_code
_entity_poly.pdbx_strand_id
1 'polypeptide(L)'
;MLVSNSILEWERKLKSDGGNLYKNILVCYRVIDKLLDEEGSVGNVGGLLNEHNKVFEIVEKLQRCNTYKLDAREELLIQRYGETAYLVWALYFKLDRKDIIRKNYKQWFEGEDFTGTSHFRNFEFESTVILRFIEEDIEIDIISEKDFQGYPDLLATNSFYLECKRTTRFFGILSNVLKALKQAKNVDKPTVAVLNLDYLYNEIEGVHIFMNRYHFLLICSKIAEFAMGVEKSNLFGVVLEYINEYNQSENGSNIIAIRNENLNEEITEIQLEKNWRTISNAFCGDNSLEFYVTSISCENRFNDSNKADRKAFFNSIIINEIKRILESEKEYIDKEKIDTIISLITEND
;
A
#
# COMPACT_ATOMS: atom_id res chain seq x y z
N MET A 1 -12.21 -22.29 -2.08
CA MET A 1 -11.00 -22.82 -1.41
C MET A 1 -10.02 -21.68 -1.46
N LEU A 2 -9.66 -21.13 -0.29
CA LEU A 2 -9.00 -19.83 -0.09
C LEU A 2 -7.70 -19.70 -0.90
N VAL A 3 -7.68 -18.68 -1.75
CA VAL A 3 -6.66 -18.39 -2.78
C VAL A 3 -5.49 -17.56 -2.21
N SER A 4 -5.49 -17.30 -0.89
CA SER A 4 -4.26 -17.15 -0.09
C SER A 4 -3.22 -18.24 -0.42
N ASN A 5 -3.69 -19.43 -0.83
CA ASN A 5 -2.83 -20.49 -1.32
C ASN A 5 -2.22 -20.26 -2.71
N SER A 6 -2.67 -19.31 -3.55
CA SER A 6 -2.26 -19.18 -4.96
C SER A 6 -1.08 -18.24 -5.22
N ILE A 7 -0.92 -17.17 -4.43
CA ILE A 7 0.36 -16.43 -4.29
C ILE A 7 1.43 -17.39 -3.79
N LEU A 8 1.10 -18.13 -2.72
CA LEU A 8 1.91 -19.24 -2.22
C LEU A 8 2.06 -20.33 -3.27
N GLU A 9 1.08 -20.59 -4.15
CA GLU A 9 1.15 -21.61 -5.19
C GLU A 9 2.09 -21.20 -6.30
N TRP A 10 2.13 -19.94 -6.72
CA TRP A 10 3.12 -19.49 -7.70
C TRP A 10 4.51 -19.37 -7.12
N GLU A 11 4.67 -18.90 -5.87
CA GLU A 11 5.95 -18.95 -5.17
C GLU A 11 6.41 -20.41 -5.00
N ARG A 12 5.51 -21.32 -4.61
CA ARG A 12 5.74 -22.78 -4.55
C ARG A 12 5.98 -23.37 -5.94
N LYS A 13 5.36 -22.87 -7.00
CA LYS A 13 5.48 -23.34 -8.38
C LYS A 13 6.75 -22.84 -9.04
N LEU A 14 7.20 -21.63 -8.76
CA LEU A 14 8.55 -21.16 -9.06
C LEU A 14 9.57 -22.02 -8.30
N LYS A 15 9.33 -22.32 -7.02
CA LYS A 15 10.19 -23.25 -6.26
C LYS A 15 10.16 -24.69 -6.81
N SER A 16 9.01 -25.22 -7.27
CA SER A 16 8.84 -26.61 -7.71
C SER A 16 9.15 -26.85 -9.19
N ASP A 17 8.65 -26.00 -10.08
CA ASP A 17 8.80 -26.11 -11.54
C ASP A 17 10.11 -25.45 -12.00
N GLY A 18 10.69 -24.57 -11.18
CA GLY A 18 11.89 -23.79 -11.47
C GLY A 18 13.17 -24.26 -10.77
N GLY A 19 13.13 -24.85 -9.56
CA GLY A 19 14.23 -25.57 -8.89
C GLY A 19 15.59 -24.86 -8.66
N ASN A 20 15.91 -23.76 -9.35
CA ASN A 20 17.09 -22.92 -9.14
C ASN A 20 16.74 -21.44 -9.36
N LEU A 21 17.44 -20.56 -8.65
CA LEU A 21 17.24 -19.10 -8.67
C LEU A 21 17.29 -18.52 -10.09
N TYR A 22 18.25 -18.97 -10.89
CA TYR A 22 18.43 -18.52 -12.27
C TYR A 22 17.22 -18.80 -13.18
N LYS A 23 16.64 -20.01 -13.10
CA LYS A 23 15.43 -20.39 -13.85
C LYS A 23 14.22 -19.59 -13.39
N ASN A 24 14.12 -19.31 -12.09
CA ASN A 24 13.03 -18.49 -11.55
C ASN A 24 13.10 -17.06 -12.11
N ILE A 25 14.28 -16.45 -12.09
CA ILE A 25 14.50 -15.13 -12.68
C ILE A 25 14.14 -15.14 -14.17
N LEU A 26 14.53 -16.18 -14.91
CA LEU A 26 14.23 -16.31 -16.34
C LEU A 26 12.72 -16.41 -16.62
N VAL A 27 11.96 -17.09 -15.77
CA VAL A 27 10.49 -17.15 -15.87
C VAL A 27 9.90 -15.75 -15.65
N CYS A 28 10.29 -15.06 -14.58
CA CYS A 28 9.81 -13.70 -14.29
C CYS A 28 10.16 -12.73 -15.43
N TYR A 29 11.38 -12.81 -15.95
CA TYR A 29 11.84 -12.03 -17.09
C TYR A 29 10.89 -12.20 -18.29
N ARG A 30 10.64 -13.45 -18.71
CA ARG A 30 9.81 -13.77 -19.88
C ARG A 30 8.36 -13.30 -19.77
N VAL A 31 7.80 -13.27 -18.57
CA VAL A 31 6.43 -12.78 -18.35
C VAL A 31 6.33 -11.30 -18.71
N ILE A 32 7.25 -10.49 -18.17
CA ILE A 32 7.28 -9.05 -18.44
C ILE A 32 7.70 -8.77 -19.88
N ASP A 33 8.73 -9.45 -20.38
CA ASP A 33 9.22 -9.32 -21.77
C ASP A 33 8.08 -9.51 -22.78
N LYS A 34 7.27 -10.55 -22.60
CA LYS A 34 6.09 -10.80 -23.44
C LYS A 34 5.07 -9.66 -23.37
N LEU A 35 4.83 -9.08 -22.19
CA LEU A 35 3.93 -7.93 -22.05
C LEU A 35 4.51 -6.70 -22.78
N LEU A 36 5.81 -6.45 -22.67
CA LEU A 36 6.48 -5.34 -23.35
C LEU A 36 6.40 -5.48 -24.88
N ASP A 37 6.59 -6.70 -25.39
CA ASP A 37 6.46 -7.00 -26.83
C ASP A 37 5.04 -6.75 -27.36
N GLU A 38 4.01 -7.11 -26.58
CA GLU A 38 2.61 -6.94 -26.97
C GLU A 38 2.17 -5.46 -26.98
N GLU A 39 2.63 -4.66 -26.03
CA GLU A 39 2.20 -3.26 -25.85
C GLU A 39 3.03 -2.24 -26.64
N GLY A 40 4.23 -2.62 -27.09
CA GLY A 40 5.11 -1.80 -27.94
C GLY A 40 6.04 -0.85 -27.17
N SER A 41 6.98 -0.25 -27.89
CA SER A 41 8.10 0.47 -27.30
C SER A 41 7.69 1.79 -26.64
N VAL A 42 8.08 1.98 -25.37
CA VAL A 42 7.90 3.21 -24.60
C VAL A 42 9.24 3.95 -24.55
N GLY A 43 9.27 5.24 -24.89
CA GLY A 43 10.51 6.01 -25.04
C GLY A 43 11.24 6.39 -23.74
N ASN A 44 10.62 6.17 -22.58
CA ASN A 44 11.19 6.52 -21.27
C ASN A 44 11.86 5.30 -20.62
N VAL A 45 13.08 5.48 -20.12
CA VAL A 45 13.84 4.45 -19.38
C VAL A 45 13.77 4.77 -17.89
N GLY A 46 12.84 4.14 -17.19
CA GLY A 46 12.58 4.32 -15.75
C GLY A 46 11.71 3.19 -15.20
N GLY A 47 11.35 3.27 -13.91
CA GLY A 47 10.46 2.32 -13.23
C GLY A 47 10.73 0.85 -13.57
N LEU A 48 9.70 0.14 -14.05
CA LEU A 48 9.76 -1.28 -14.39
C LEU A 48 10.78 -1.59 -15.50
N LEU A 49 10.91 -0.75 -16.53
CA LEU A 49 11.85 -1.03 -17.62
C LEU A 49 13.30 -0.94 -17.15
N ASN A 50 13.58 -0.02 -16.22
CA ASN A 50 14.90 0.04 -15.58
C ASN A 50 15.19 -1.22 -14.74
N GLU A 51 14.21 -1.71 -13.98
CA GLU A 51 14.36 -2.97 -13.22
C GLU A 51 14.53 -4.18 -14.13
N HIS A 52 13.72 -4.25 -15.19
CA HIS A 52 13.79 -5.29 -16.20
C HIS A 52 15.19 -5.38 -16.83
N ASN A 53 15.78 -4.24 -17.20
CA ASN A 53 17.13 -4.18 -17.75
C ASN A 53 18.20 -4.62 -16.73
N LYS A 54 18.09 -4.18 -15.47
CA LYS A 54 19.02 -4.61 -14.41
C LYS A 54 18.91 -6.11 -14.13
N VAL A 55 17.71 -6.66 -14.12
CA VAL A 55 17.48 -8.10 -13.96
C VAL A 55 18.05 -8.87 -15.14
N PHE A 56 17.93 -8.35 -16.38
CA PHE A 56 18.57 -8.93 -17.55
C PHE A 56 20.10 -9.02 -17.40
N GLU A 57 20.75 -7.95 -16.92
CA GLU A 57 22.20 -7.98 -16.65
C GLU A 57 22.57 -9.06 -15.62
N ILE A 58 21.76 -9.23 -14.57
CA ILE A 58 21.98 -10.28 -13.57
C ILE A 58 21.81 -11.67 -14.20
N VAL A 59 20.79 -11.87 -15.05
CA VAL A 59 20.59 -13.11 -15.81
C VAL A 59 21.83 -13.42 -16.67
N GLU A 60 22.37 -12.44 -17.39
CA GLU A 60 23.58 -12.63 -18.20
C GLU A 60 24.81 -12.99 -17.36
N LYS A 61 25.01 -12.32 -16.20
CA LYS A 61 26.11 -12.63 -15.28
C LYS A 61 26.03 -14.07 -14.78
N LEU A 62 24.83 -14.50 -14.35
CA LEU A 62 24.57 -15.87 -13.87
C LEU A 62 24.77 -16.92 -14.98
N GLN A 63 24.43 -16.62 -16.23
CA GLN A 63 24.69 -17.51 -17.37
C GLN A 63 26.18 -17.66 -17.69
N ARG A 64 26.92 -16.55 -17.66
CA ARG A 64 28.35 -16.52 -18.05
C ARG A 64 29.26 -17.05 -16.96
N CYS A 65 28.86 -16.93 -15.69
CA CYS A 65 29.69 -17.24 -14.53
C CYS A 65 28.94 -18.10 -13.51
N ASN A 66 29.17 -19.42 -13.55
CA ASN A 66 28.53 -20.38 -12.64
C ASN A 66 28.93 -20.20 -11.15
N THR A 67 29.92 -19.36 -10.84
CA THR A 67 30.36 -19.05 -9.46
C THR A 67 29.87 -17.69 -8.96
N TYR A 68 29.14 -16.93 -9.80
CA TYR A 68 28.58 -15.64 -9.41
C TYR A 68 27.57 -15.83 -8.27
N LYS A 69 27.70 -14.99 -7.25
CA LYS A 69 26.75 -14.91 -6.13
C LYS A 69 26.16 -13.52 -6.14
N LEU A 70 24.84 -13.46 -5.97
CA LEU A 70 24.14 -12.20 -5.83
C LEU A 70 24.59 -11.51 -4.54
N ASP A 71 24.67 -10.19 -4.58
CA ASP A 71 24.70 -9.40 -3.36
C ASP A 71 23.27 -9.13 -2.85
N ALA A 72 23.15 -8.62 -1.62
CA ALA A 72 21.86 -8.37 -0.99
C ALA A 72 20.95 -7.41 -1.78
N ARG A 73 21.53 -6.47 -2.56
CA ARG A 73 20.75 -5.54 -3.38
C ARG A 73 20.22 -6.23 -4.63
N GLU A 74 21.02 -7.09 -5.25
CA GLU A 74 20.58 -7.90 -6.39
C GLU A 74 19.52 -8.92 -5.96
N GLU A 75 19.64 -9.53 -4.78
CA GLU A 75 18.62 -10.42 -4.20
C GLU A 75 17.29 -9.70 -3.99
N LEU A 76 17.30 -8.51 -3.36
CA LEU A 76 16.10 -7.70 -3.15
C LEU A 76 15.45 -7.27 -4.47
N LEU A 77 16.25 -6.84 -5.45
CA LEU A 77 15.76 -6.48 -6.78
C LEU A 77 15.04 -7.66 -7.45
N ILE A 78 15.63 -8.86 -7.41
CA ILE A 78 15.04 -10.05 -8.01
C ILE A 78 13.74 -10.45 -7.33
N GLN A 79 13.69 -10.40 -6.00
CA GLN A 79 12.48 -10.73 -5.25
C GLN A 79 11.33 -9.80 -5.65
N ARG A 80 11.56 -8.49 -5.61
CA ARG A 80 10.55 -7.48 -5.95
C ARG A 80 10.10 -7.60 -7.40
N TYR A 81 11.05 -7.76 -8.32
CA TYR A 81 10.75 -7.99 -9.73
C TYR A 81 9.95 -9.28 -9.96
N GLY A 82 10.22 -10.33 -9.17
CA GLY A 82 9.48 -11.58 -9.19
C GLY A 82 8.03 -11.41 -8.73
N GLU A 83 7.79 -10.60 -7.69
CA GLU A 83 6.45 -10.22 -7.24
C GLU A 83 5.70 -9.48 -8.35
N THR A 84 6.31 -8.47 -8.98
CA THR A 84 5.71 -7.76 -10.13
C THR A 84 5.34 -8.70 -11.26
N ALA A 85 6.27 -9.59 -11.65
CA ALA A 85 6.05 -10.53 -12.72
C ALA A 85 4.91 -11.50 -12.39
N TYR A 86 4.78 -11.91 -11.13
CA TYR A 86 3.64 -12.70 -10.71
C TYR A 86 2.32 -11.95 -10.81
N LEU A 87 2.24 -10.70 -10.31
CA LEU A 87 1.04 -9.87 -10.39
C LEU A 87 0.57 -9.73 -11.85
N VAL A 88 1.51 -9.41 -12.75
CA VAL A 88 1.25 -9.33 -14.19
C VAL A 88 0.75 -10.66 -14.73
N TRP A 89 1.40 -11.78 -14.39
CA TRP A 89 0.97 -13.08 -14.86
C TRP A 89 -0.43 -13.48 -14.40
N ALA A 90 -0.72 -13.28 -13.12
CA ALA A 90 -2.00 -13.62 -12.53
C ALA A 90 -3.12 -12.79 -13.18
N LEU A 91 -2.98 -11.47 -13.20
CA LEU A 91 -4.01 -10.58 -13.73
C LEU A 91 -4.13 -10.68 -15.26
N TYR A 92 -3.03 -10.60 -15.98
CA TYR A 92 -3.04 -10.51 -17.45
C TYR A 92 -3.24 -11.86 -18.14
N PHE A 93 -2.52 -12.90 -17.69
CA PHE A 93 -2.48 -14.19 -18.39
C PHE A 93 -3.41 -15.24 -17.78
N LYS A 94 -3.83 -15.11 -16.51
CA LYS A 94 -4.69 -16.10 -15.85
C LYS A 94 -6.13 -15.64 -15.63
N LEU A 95 -6.32 -14.43 -15.13
CA LEU A 95 -7.62 -13.92 -14.71
C LEU A 95 -8.32 -13.06 -15.79
N ASP A 96 -7.70 -12.91 -16.97
CA ASP A 96 -8.18 -12.08 -18.08
C ASP A 96 -8.48 -10.62 -17.71
N ARG A 97 -7.79 -10.10 -16.69
CA ARG A 97 -7.90 -8.72 -16.20
C ARG A 97 -6.83 -7.83 -16.81
N LYS A 98 -6.78 -7.81 -18.14
CA LYS A 98 -5.83 -6.98 -18.91
C LYS A 98 -6.08 -5.49 -18.73
N ASP A 99 -7.32 -5.12 -18.43
CA ASP A 99 -7.74 -3.77 -18.09
C ASP A 99 -6.91 -3.19 -16.92
N ILE A 100 -6.60 -4.01 -15.90
CA ILE A 100 -5.81 -3.57 -14.72
C ILE A 100 -4.40 -3.20 -15.15
N ILE A 101 -3.75 -4.12 -15.87
CA ILE A 101 -2.39 -3.92 -16.36
C ILE A 101 -2.29 -2.71 -17.28
N ARG A 102 -3.30 -2.52 -18.14
CA ARG A 102 -3.31 -1.46 -19.15
C ARG A 102 -3.70 -0.08 -18.61
N LYS A 103 -4.42 0.00 -17.48
CA LYS A 103 -4.87 1.28 -16.87
C LYS A 103 -3.75 2.31 -16.83
N ASN A 104 -2.58 1.90 -16.31
CA ASN A 104 -1.45 2.78 -16.03
C ASN A 104 -0.14 2.33 -16.70
N TYR A 105 -0.19 1.45 -17.70
CA TYR A 105 0.99 0.84 -18.34
C TYR A 105 2.10 1.86 -18.66
N LYS A 106 1.74 3.04 -19.20
CA LYS A 106 2.73 4.09 -19.53
C LYS A 106 3.47 4.64 -18.31
N GLN A 107 2.78 4.78 -17.18
CA GLN A 107 3.37 5.33 -15.95
C GLN A 107 4.31 4.32 -15.27
N TRP A 108 4.29 3.05 -15.67
CA TRP A 108 5.21 2.05 -15.12
C TRP A 108 6.67 2.30 -15.49
N PHE A 109 6.89 3.05 -16.57
CA PHE A 109 8.22 3.34 -17.11
C PHE A 109 8.78 4.68 -16.62
N GLU A 110 8.11 5.29 -15.64
CA GLU A 110 8.43 6.60 -15.09
C GLU A 110 8.72 6.52 -13.59
N GLY A 111 9.63 7.39 -13.14
CA GLY A 111 10.06 7.47 -11.74
C GLY A 111 11.19 6.52 -11.38
N GLU A 112 11.66 6.66 -10.15
CA GLU A 112 12.67 5.78 -9.57
C GLU A 112 12.10 5.04 -8.38
N ASP A 113 12.73 3.92 -8.08
CA ASP A 113 12.22 2.96 -7.11
C ASP A 113 12.28 3.46 -5.65
N PHE A 114 13.24 4.35 -5.38
CA PHE A 114 13.63 4.80 -4.03
C PHE A 114 13.39 6.29 -3.78
N THR A 115 13.04 7.08 -4.81
CA THR A 115 12.72 8.50 -4.65
C THR A 115 11.22 8.70 -4.78
N GLY A 116 10.61 9.24 -3.72
CA GLY A 116 9.24 9.77 -3.49
C GLY A 116 8.07 9.57 -4.47
N THR A 117 8.29 9.39 -5.76
CA THR A 117 7.31 9.30 -6.85
C THR A 117 7.64 8.11 -7.75
N SER A 118 7.36 6.90 -7.30
CA SER A 118 7.33 5.71 -8.15
C SER A 118 5.89 5.35 -8.50
N HIS A 119 5.46 5.75 -9.71
CA HIS A 119 4.11 5.43 -10.20
C HIS A 119 3.91 3.92 -10.34
N PHE A 120 4.95 3.19 -10.74
CA PHE A 120 4.87 1.74 -10.88
C PHE A 120 4.68 1.03 -9.53
N ARG A 121 5.28 1.50 -8.43
CA ARG A 121 5.07 0.90 -7.10
C ARG A 121 3.67 1.16 -6.54
N ASN A 122 3.07 2.31 -6.88
CA ASN A 122 1.65 2.54 -6.57
C ASN A 122 0.76 1.56 -7.34
N PHE A 123 1.09 1.33 -8.62
CA PHE A 123 0.38 0.37 -9.45
C PHE A 123 0.51 -1.08 -8.91
N GLU A 124 1.69 -1.50 -8.47
CA GLU A 124 1.88 -2.83 -7.88
C GLU A 124 1.03 -3.00 -6.62
N PHE A 125 1.00 -1.99 -5.77
CA PHE A 125 0.17 -2.01 -4.57
C PHE A 125 -1.32 -2.09 -4.92
N GLU A 126 -1.81 -1.24 -5.85
CA GLU A 126 -3.18 -1.30 -6.34
C GLU A 126 -3.51 -2.70 -6.90
N SER A 127 -2.62 -3.29 -7.70
CA SER A 127 -2.78 -4.63 -8.28
C SER A 127 -2.83 -5.72 -7.22
N THR A 128 -2.03 -5.58 -6.16
CA THR A 128 -2.02 -6.51 -5.02
C THR A 128 -3.35 -6.46 -4.28
N VAL A 129 -3.88 -5.25 -4.04
CA VAL A 129 -5.21 -5.09 -3.46
C VAL A 129 -6.28 -5.70 -4.37
N ILE A 130 -6.25 -5.46 -5.68
CA ILE A 130 -7.24 -6.03 -6.60
C ILE A 130 -7.19 -7.57 -6.59
N LEU A 131 -6.00 -8.17 -6.63
CA LEU A 131 -5.86 -9.62 -6.59
C LEU A 131 -6.53 -10.20 -5.34
N ARG A 132 -6.24 -9.67 -4.16
CA ARG A 132 -6.85 -10.13 -2.90
C ARG A 132 -8.38 -10.16 -2.93
N PHE A 133 -8.99 -9.16 -3.55
CA PHE A 133 -10.45 -9.14 -3.73
C PHE A 133 -10.90 -10.23 -4.71
N ILE A 134 -10.27 -10.33 -5.88
CA ILE A 134 -10.60 -11.38 -6.86
C ILE A 134 -10.44 -12.79 -6.26
N GLU A 135 -9.41 -12.98 -5.43
CA GLU A 135 -9.08 -14.24 -4.75
C GLU A 135 -10.17 -14.69 -3.76
N GLU A 136 -10.92 -13.76 -3.19
CA GLU A 136 -12.07 -14.00 -2.32
C GLU A 136 -13.40 -14.00 -3.10
N ASP A 137 -13.34 -14.19 -4.43
CA ASP A 137 -14.49 -14.16 -5.35
C ASP A 137 -15.25 -12.83 -5.31
N ILE A 138 -14.53 -11.71 -5.06
CA ILE A 138 -15.08 -10.37 -4.95
C ILE A 138 -14.82 -9.60 -6.26
N GLU A 139 -15.90 -9.16 -6.92
CA GLU A 139 -15.83 -8.39 -8.16
C GLU A 139 -15.17 -7.02 -7.93
N ILE A 140 -14.22 -6.65 -8.81
CA ILE A 140 -13.54 -5.36 -8.79
C ILE A 140 -13.57 -4.74 -10.18
N ASP A 141 -14.14 -3.55 -10.28
CA ASP A 141 -14.10 -2.71 -11.47
C ASP A 141 -13.04 -1.61 -11.31
N ILE A 142 -12.35 -1.33 -12.42
CA ILE A 142 -11.41 -0.22 -12.48
C ILE A 142 -12.13 1.02 -12.94
N ILE A 143 -11.84 2.15 -12.31
CA ILE A 143 -12.32 3.46 -12.75
C ILE A 143 -11.19 4.10 -13.56
N SER A 144 -11.43 4.34 -14.85
CA SER A 144 -10.39 4.90 -15.73
C SER A 144 -10.19 6.39 -15.45
N GLU A 145 -8.94 6.86 -15.42
CA GLU A 145 -8.60 8.28 -15.22
C GLU A 145 -9.24 9.20 -16.28
N LYS A 146 -9.53 8.65 -17.48
CA LYS A 146 -10.15 9.40 -18.57
C LYS A 146 -11.62 9.73 -18.31
N ASP A 147 -12.26 8.94 -17.44
CA ASP A 147 -13.68 9.10 -17.20
C ASP A 147 -13.94 10.19 -16.15
N PHE A 148 -13.17 10.28 -15.05
CA PHE A 148 -13.40 11.32 -14.04
C PHE A 148 -12.17 11.64 -13.15
N GLN A 149 -11.56 12.82 -13.33
CA GLN A 149 -10.60 13.35 -12.35
C GLN A 149 -11.28 13.52 -10.98
N GLY A 150 -10.68 12.94 -9.94
CA GLY A 150 -11.16 13.08 -8.55
C GLY A 150 -12.10 11.98 -8.09
N TYR A 151 -12.16 10.84 -8.79
CA TYR A 151 -12.82 9.63 -8.29
C TYR A 151 -11.81 8.71 -7.59
N PRO A 152 -12.30 7.76 -6.76
CA PRO A 152 -11.47 6.70 -6.20
C PRO A 152 -10.89 5.75 -7.27
N ASP A 153 -9.85 5.00 -6.91
CA ASP A 153 -9.11 4.13 -7.84
C ASP A 153 -9.92 2.92 -8.35
N LEU A 154 -10.76 2.29 -7.51
CA LEU A 154 -11.48 1.04 -7.79
C LEU A 154 -12.90 1.04 -7.23
N LEU A 155 -13.78 0.20 -7.80
CA LEU A 155 -15.12 -0.10 -7.30
C LEU A 155 -15.24 -1.59 -6.96
N ALA A 156 -15.50 -1.90 -5.70
CA ALA A 156 -15.67 -3.26 -5.21
C ALA A 156 -17.15 -3.65 -5.14
N THR A 157 -17.54 -4.74 -5.83
CA THR A 157 -18.89 -5.36 -5.83
C THR A 157 -20.03 -4.41 -6.15
N ASN A 158 -19.75 -3.33 -6.89
CA ASN A 158 -20.66 -2.19 -7.08
C ASN A 158 -21.23 -1.62 -5.75
N SER A 159 -20.56 -1.85 -4.62
CA SER A 159 -21.07 -1.56 -3.27
C SER A 159 -20.29 -0.46 -2.57
N PHE A 160 -18.97 -0.39 -2.76
CA PHE A 160 -18.12 0.64 -2.21
C PHE A 160 -16.87 0.85 -3.05
N TYR A 161 -16.28 2.03 -2.94
CA TYR A 161 -15.05 2.39 -3.61
C TYR A 161 -13.82 2.09 -2.75
N LEU A 162 -12.71 1.77 -3.40
CA LEU A 162 -11.39 1.66 -2.79
C LEU A 162 -10.50 2.77 -3.35
N GLU A 163 -9.77 3.43 -2.45
CA GLU A 163 -8.70 4.35 -2.81
C GLU A 163 -7.37 3.80 -2.31
N CYS A 164 -6.46 3.45 -3.22
CA CYS A 164 -5.19 2.81 -2.89
C CYS A 164 -4.06 3.84 -2.92
N LYS A 165 -3.32 3.98 -1.81
CA LYS A 165 -2.19 4.91 -1.75
C LYS A 165 -1.00 4.32 -1.02
N ARG A 166 0.18 4.39 -1.65
CA ARG A 166 1.44 4.13 -0.96
C ARG A 166 1.93 5.39 -0.26
N THR A 167 2.46 5.22 0.94
CA THR A 167 2.95 6.33 1.73
C THR A 167 4.45 6.20 1.97
N THR A 168 5.20 7.25 1.65
CA THR A 168 6.67 7.29 1.77
C THR A 168 7.17 8.17 2.90
N ARG A 169 6.30 8.99 3.52
CA ARG A 169 6.59 9.80 4.73
C ARG A 169 5.38 9.83 5.66
N PHE A 170 5.59 10.05 6.96
CA PHE A 170 4.49 10.16 7.94
C PHE A 170 3.47 11.26 7.58
N PHE A 171 3.94 12.44 7.14
CA PHE A 171 3.06 13.50 6.63
C PHE A 171 2.24 13.06 5.39
N GLY A 172 2.76 12.11 4.63
CA GLY A 172 2.07 11.49 3.50
C GLY A 172 0.79 10.76 3.92
N ILE A 173 0.70 10.22 5.14
CA ILE A 173 -0.53 9.59 5.66
C ILE A 173 -1.65 10.63 5.71
N LEU A 174 -1.39 11.78 6.35
CA LEU A 174 -2.34 12.91 6.41
C LEU A 174 -2.76 13.32 5.00
N SER A 175 -1.78 13.56 4.12
CA SER A 175 -2.03 14.01 2.76
C SER A 175 -2.84 13.02 1.94
N ASN A 176 -2.59 11.72 2.08
CA ASN A 176 -3.30 10.67 1.35
C ASN A 176 -4.74 10.48 1.85
N VAL A 177 -4.98 10.53 3.17
CA VAL A 177 -6.35 10.47 3.71
C VAL A 177 -7.16 11.71 3.31
N LEU A 178 -6.56 12.91 3.32
CA LEU A 178 -7.25 14.13 2.84
C LEU A 178 -7.60 14.07 1.35
N LYS A 179 -6.75 13.44 0.52
CA LYS A 179 -7.07 13.18 -0.88
C LYS A 179 -8.25 12.20 -1.01
N ALA A 180 -8.20 11.09 -0.28
CA ALA A 180 -9.27 10.09 -0.26
C ALA A 180 -10.61 10.68 0.20
N LEU A 181 -10.60 11.55 1.22
CA LEU A 181 -11.78 12.32 1.64
C LEU A 181 -12.36 13.16 0.51
N LYS A 182 -11.49 13.90 -0.20
CA LYS A 182 -11.91 14.73 -1.33
C LYS A 182 -12.52 13.89 -2.45
N GLN A 183 -11.93 12.73 -2.75
CA GLN A 183 -12.47 11.80 -3.75
C GLN A 183 -13.80 11.16 -3.30
N ALA A 184 -13.90 10.79 -2.02
CA ALA A 184 -15.12 10.24 -1.44
C ALA A 184 -16.29 11.23 -1.49
N LYS A 185 -16.03 12.53 -1.41
CA LYS A 185 -17.07 13.57 -1.58
C LYS A 185 -17.65 13.65 -3.00
N ASN A 186 -16.95 13.11 -4.00
CA ASN A 186 -17.39 13.15 -5.40
C ASN A 186 -18.19 11.91 -5.82
N VAL A 187 -18.38 10.94 -4.92
CA VAL A 187 -19.05 9.67 -5.22
C VAL A 187 -20.26 9.44 -4.33
N ASP A 188 -21.18 8.61 -4.81
CA ASP A 188 -22.46 8.28 -4.16
C ASP A 188 -22.38 7.06 -3.23
N LYS A 189 -21.29 6.31 -3.25
CA LYS A 189 -21.11 5.10 -2.43
C LYS A 189 -20.05 5.31 -1.35
N PRO A 190 -20.06 4.49 -0.29
CA PRO A 190 -19.00 4.49 0.70
C PRO A 190 -17.64 4.28 0.03
N THR A 191 -16.59 4.91 0.57
CA THR A 191 -15.21 4.76 0.13
C THR A 191 -14.36 4.31 1.31
N VAL A 192 -13.42 3.39 1.08
CA VAL A 192 -12.35 3.08 2.03
C VAL A 192 -11.01 3.45 1.42
N ALA A 193 -10.15 4.09 2.20
CA ALA A 193 -8.77 4.32 1.80
C ALA A 193 -7.91 3.15 2.29
N VAL A 194 -7.10 2.55 1.43
CA VAL A 194 -6.11 1.55 1.78
C VAL A 194 -4.73 2.16 1.63
N LEU A 195 -4.00 2.27 2.73
CA LEU A 195 -2.68 2.88 2.78
C LEU A 195 -1.60 1.83 3.03
N ASN A 196 -0.67 1.70 2.08
CA ASN A 196 0.54 0.92 2.27
C ASN A 196 1.60 1.74 3.01
N LEU A 197 2.14 1.17 4.09
CA LEU A 197 3.14 1.79 4.95
C LEU A 197 4.49 1.05 4.93
N ASP A 198 4.70 0.10 4.00
CA ASP A 198 5.94 -0.70 3.92
C ASP A 198 7.18 0.19 3.85
N TYR A 199 7.12 1.26 3.04
CA TYR A 199 8.25 2.19 2.92
C TYR A 199 8.55 2.92 4.24
N LEU A 200 7.51 3.27 5.02
CA LEU A 200 7.70 3.91 6.32
C LEU A 200 8.35 2.96 7.32
N TYR A 201 7.92 1.69 7.32
CA TYR A 201 8.35 0.71 8.30
C TYR A 201 9.74 0.14 7.97
N ASN A 202 10.01 -0.15 6.70
CA ASN A 202 11.22 -0.85 6.26
C ASN A 202 12.35 0.09 5.78
N GLU A 203 12.05 1.25 5.17
CA GLU A 203 13.05 2.03 4.40
C GLU A 203 13.43 3.38 5.01
N ILE A 204 12.59 4.01 5.82
CA ILE A 204 13.02 5.21 6.57
C ILE A 204 13.99 4.77 7.66
N GLU A 205 15.30 4.83 7.40
CA GLU A 205 16.46 4.56 8.28
C GLU A 205 16.10 3.98 9.67
N GLY A 206 15.48 2.79 9.70
CA GLY A 206 15.17 2.12 10.94
C GLY A 206 14.05 2.72 11.80
N VAL A 207 12.94 3.22 11.26
CA VAL A 207 11.75 3.50 12.10
C VAL A 207 11.41 2.29 12.98
N HIS A 208 11.49 1.07 12.43
CA HIS A 208 11.33 -0.19 13.19
C HIS A 208 12.43 -0.43 14.25
N ILE A 209 13.60 0.20 14.13
CA ILE A 209 14.70 0.14 15.13
C ILE A 209 14.31 0.98 16.36
N PHE A 210 13.65 2.11 16.14
CA PHE A 210 13.29 3.05 17.20
C PHE A 210 11.88 2.81 17.76
N MET A 211 11.01 2.12 17.00
CA MET A 211 9.59 1.99 17.28
C MET A 211 9.08 0.56 17.04
N ASN A 212 8.41 -0.02 18.05
CA ASN A 212 7.76 -1.32 17.88
C ASN A 212 6.47 -1.20 17.03
N ARG A 213 5.94 -2.35 16.57
CA ARG A 213 4.70 -2.45 15.79
C ARG A 213 3.53 -1.67 16.41
N TYR A 214 3.34 -1.80 17.71
CA TYR A 214 2.21 -1.16 18.41
C TYR A 214 2.28 0.36 18.30
N HIS A 215 3.44 0.96 18.61
CA HIS A 215 3.63 2.41 18.51
C HIS A 215 3.55 2.92 17.07
N PHE A 216 4.05 2.15 16.11
CA PHE A 216 3.97 2.48 14.69
C PHE A 216 2.53 2.57 14.21
N LEU A 217 1.74 1.53 14.48
CA LEU A 217 0.33 1.51 14.11
C LEU A 217 -0.47 2.56 14.88
N LEU A 218 -0.18 2.80 16.15
CA LEU A 218 -0.79 3.87 16.94
C LEU A 218 -0.55 5.24 16.30
N ILE A 219 0.69 5.58 15.97
CA ILE A 219 1.03 6.86 15.34
C ILE A 219 0.34 7.01 13.99
N CYS A 220 0.45 6.00 13.13
CA CYS A 220 -0.18 6.03 11.81
C CYS A 220 -1.71 6.15 11.92
N SER A 221 -2.31 5.45 12.88
CA SER A 221 -3.76 5.50 13.14
C SER A 221 -4.19 6.88 13.61
N LYS A 222 -3.43 7.52 14.50
CA LYS A 222 -3.70 8.90 14.92
C LYS A 222 -3.65 9.88 13.77
N ILE A 223 -2.63 9.81 12.91
CA ILE A 223 -2.51 10.69 11.76
C ILE A 223 -3.72 10.53 10.82
N ALA A 224 -4.10 9.29 10.52
CA ALA A 224 -5.26 8.99 9.68
C ALA A 224 -6.57 9.46 10.32
N GLU A 225 -6.74 9.28 11.63
CA GLU A 225 -7.95 9.71 12.34
C GLU A 225 -8.08 11.24 12.38
N PHE A 226 -6.99 11.97 12.61
CA PHE A 226 -6.98 13.43 12.49
C PHE A 226 -7.35 13.89 11.08
N ALA A 227 -6.85 13.19 10.07
CA ALA A 227 -7.07 13.49 8.68
C ALA A 227 -8.53 13.29 8.25
N MET A 228 -9.24 12.28 8.77
CA MET A 228 -10.67 12.04 8.48
C MET A 228 -11.55 13.24 8.85
N GLY A 229 -11.09 14.11 9.76
CA GLY A 229 -11.70 15.40 10.01
C GLY A 229 -13.07 15.35 10.70
N VAL A 230 -13.72 16.51 10.74
CA VAL A 230 -15.05 16.71 11.34
C VAL A 230 -16.18 16.78 10.31
N GLU A 231 -15.83 16.95 9.03
CA GLU A 231 -16.81 17.08 7.97
C GLU A 231 -17.42 15.73 7.61
N LYS A 232 -18.75 15.70 7.41
CA LYS A 232 -19.42 14.49 6.93
C LYS A 232 -18.86 14.09 5.56
N SER A 233 -18.63 12.80 5.36
CA SER A 233 -18.11 12.27 4.10
C SER A 233 -18.58 10.85 3.83
N ASN A 234 -18.37 10.39 2.60
CA ASN A 234 -18.54 8.97 2.25
C ASN A 234 -17.29 8.13 2.52
N LEU A 235 -16.18 8.73 2.96
CA LEU A 235 -15.01 7.97 3.39
C LEU A 235 -15.36 7.30 4.72
N PHE A 236 -15.64 6.01 4.72
CA PHE A 236 -16.11 5.32 5.91
C PHE A 236 -15.00 4.67 6.74
N GLY A 237 -13.80 4.58 6.19
CA GLY A 237 -12.65 4.17 6.97
C GLY A 237 -11.35 4.22 6.20
N VAL A 238 -10.29 3.92 6.95
CA VAL A 238 -8.93 3.80 6.46
C VAL A 238 -8.39 2.45 6.91
N VAL A 239 -7.79 1.70 5.99
CA VAL A 239 -7.04 0.47 6.26
C VAL A 239 -5.56 0.82 6.13
N LEU A 240 -4.79 0.56 7.19
CA LEU A 240 -3.36 0.72 7.22
C LEU A 240 -2.72 -0.65 7.14
N GLU A 241 -1.80 -0.84 6.19
CA GLU A 241 -1.15 -2.12 5.94
C GLU A 241 0.37 -1.95 5.90
N TYR A 242 1.09 -2.87 6.52
CA TYR A 242 2.52 -3.07 6.25
C TYR A 242 3.00 -4.51 6.48
N ILE A 243 4.09 -4.88 5.81
CA ILE A 243 4.76 -6.18 5.95
C ILE A 243 5.98 -6.02 6.87
N ASN A 244 6.06 -6.86 7.90
CA ASN A 244 7.21 -6.91 8.81
C ASN A 244 8.23 -7.92 8.30
N GLU A 245 9.21 -7.47 7.51
CA GLU A 245 10.22 -8.33 6.89
C GLU A 245 11.15 -9.02 7.91
N TYR A 246 11.22 -8.51 9.14
CA TYR A 246 12.09 -9.04 10.19
C TYR A 246 11.49 -10.24 10.96
N ASN A 247 10.18 -10.48 10.84
CA ASN A 247 9.51 -11.56 11.55
C ASN A 247 9.12 -12.70 10.59
N GLN A 248 10.10 -13.49 10.17
CA GLN A 248 9.93 -14.60 9.20
C GLN A 248 8.91 -15.69 9.64
N SER A 249 8.48 -15.70 10.91
CA SER A 249 7.43 -16.61 11.40
C SER A 249 6.01 -16.12 11.11
N GLU A 250 5.83 -14.83 10.84
CA GLU A 250 4.55 -14.21 10.50
C GLU A 250 4.60 -13.77 9.03
N ASN A 251 4.54 -14.74 8.13
CA ASN A 251 4.35 -14.46 6.70
C ASN A 251 2.92 -13.94 6.48
N GLY A 252 2.71 -12.65 6.77
CA GLY A 252 1.43 -11.97 6.63
C GLY A 252 1.57 -10.45 6.82
N SER A 253 0.66 -9.71 6.19
CA SER A 253 0.57 -8.27 6.38
C SER A 253 0.01 -7.95 7.77
N ASN A 254 0.58 -6.94 8.41
CA ASN A 254 0.03 -6.33 9.61
C ASN A 254 -0.98 -5.29 9.15
N ILE A 255 -2.25 -5.52 9.49
CA ILE A 255 -3.36 -4.71 9.00
C ILE A 255 -4.12 -4.15 10.19
N ILE A 256 -4.46 -2.87 10.12
CA ILE A 256 -5.39 -2.26 11.05
C ILE A 256 -6.37 -1.33 10.34
N ALA A 257 -7.63 -1.35 10.78
CA ALA A 257 -8.69 -0.51 10.24
C ALA A 257 -9.11 0.56 11.24
N ILE A 258 -9.47 1.72 10.70
CA ILE A 258 -9.94 2.88 11.44
C ILE A 258 -11.27 3.27 10.84
N ARG A 259 -12.30 3.34 11.66
CA ARG A 259 -13.66 3.72 11.22
C ARG A 259 -13.80 5.23 11.24
N ASN A 260 -14.44 5.79 10.22
CA ASN A 260 -14.88 7.18 10.27
C ASN A 260 -16.24 7.26 10.97
N GLU A 261 -16.33 8.09 12.00
CA GLU A 261 -17.56 8.34 12.74
C GLU A 261 -18.41 9.46 12.10
N ASN A 262 -17.81 10.28 11.24
CA ASN A 262 -18.46 11.42 10.58
C ASN A 262 -18.94 11.03 9.17
N LEU A 263 -19.88 10.08 9.11
CA LEU A 263 -20.45 9.61 7.85
C LEU A 263 -21.63 10.45 7.39
N ASN A 264 -21.87 10.44 6.09
CA ASN A 264 -23.16 10.87 5.54
C ASN A 264 -24.27 9.93 6.00
N GLU A 265 -25.43 10.49 6.38
CA GLU A 265 -26.57 9.76 6.96
C GLU A 265 -27.19 8.73 6.00
N GLU A 266 -26.87 8.82 4.71
CA GLU A 266 -27.35 7.89 3.68
C GLU A 266 -26.67 6.51 3.76
N ILE A 267 -25.52 6.40 4.46
CA ILE A 267 -24.80 5.14 4.61
C ILE A 267 -25.31 4.38 5.84
N THR A 268 -25.97 3.25 5.63
CA THR A 268 -26.55 2.44 6.71
C THR A 268 -25.50 1.61 7.45
N GLU A 269 -25.70 1.36 8.75
CA GLU A 269 -24.83 0.50 9.57
C GLU A 269 -24.71 -0.91 9.01
N ILE A 270 -25.81 -1.49 8.50
CA ILE A 270 -25.83 -2.81 7.87
C ILE A 270 -24.92 -2.84 6.63
N GLN A 271 -24.94 -1.78 5.81
CA GLN A 271 -24.07 -1.68 4.65
C GLN A 271 -22.59 -1.56 5.06
N LEU A 272 -22.31 -0.79 6.11
CA LEU A 272 -20.94 -0.66 6.65
C LEU A 272 -20.41 -1.99 7.17
N GLU A 273 -21.20 -2.72 7.96
CA GLU A 273 -20.79 -4.03 8.45
C GLU A 273 -20.54 -5.01 7.32
N LYS A 274 -21.41 -5.03 6.30
CA LYS A 274 -21.22 -5.87 5.11
C LYS A 274 -19.91 -5.52 4.39
N ASN A 275 -19.67 -4.23 4.14
CA ASN A 275 -18.46 -3.76 3.47
C ASN A 275 -17.20 -4.08 4.29
N TRP A 276 -17.24 -3.92 5.61
CA TRP A 276 -16.12 -4.30 6.48
C TRP A 276 -15.82 -5.80 6.46
N ARG A 277 -16.85 -6.66 6.38
CA ARG A 277 -16.63 -8.11 6.20
C ARG A 277 -15.99 -8.42 4.85
N THR A 278 -16.44 -7.76 3.78
CA THR A 278 -15.81 -7.89 2.45
C THR A 278 -14.34 -7.49 2.49
N ILE A 279 -14.00 -6.35 3.11
CA ILE A 279 -12.61 -5.90 3.30
C ILE A 279 -11.83 -6.90 4.17
N SER A 280 -12.41 -7.34 5.28
CA SER A 280 -11.75 -8.29 6.19
C SER A 280 -11.42 -9.60 5.47
N ASN A 281 -12.35 -10.16 4.71
CA ASN A 281 -12.08 -11.38 3.95
C ASN A 281 -10.95 -11.16 2.93
N ALA A 282 -10.98 -10.06 2.17
CA ALA A 282 -9.94 -9.77 1.18
C ALA A 282 -8.54 -9.64 1.80
N PHE A 283 -8.42 -8.97 2.96
CA PHE A 283 -7.11 -8.68 3.55
C PHE A 283 -6.62 -9.75 4.55
N CYS A 284 -7.54 -10.42 5.24
CA CYS A 284 -7.24 -11.36 6.32
C CYS A 284 -7.63 -12.82 5.99
N GLY A 285 -8.41 -13.05 4.92
CA GLY A 285 -8.99 -14.36 4.60
C GLY A 285 -10.15 -14.78 5.50
N ASP A 286 -10.55 -13.91 6.44
CA ASP A 286 -11.64 -14.12 7.40
C ASP A 286 -12.16 -12.79 7.96
N ASN A 287 -12.97 -12.85 9.03
CA ASN A 287 -13.53 -11.67 9.71
C ASN A 287 -12.66 -11.12 10.87
N SER A 288 -11.34 -11.35 10.85
CA SER A 288 -10.42 -10.96 11.95
C SER A 288 -9.81 -9.55 11.84
N LEU A 289 -10.24 -8.73 10.87
CA LEU A 289 -9.73 -7.37 10.69
C LEU A 289 -9.70 -6.59 12.01
N GLU A 290 -8.50 -6.23 12.44
CA GLU A 290 -8.28 -5.48 13.67
C GLU A 290 -8.76 -4.05 13.50
N PHE A 291 -9.47 -3.53 14.51
CA PHE A 291 -9.89 -2.13 14.55
C PHE A 291 -9.10 -1.39 15.61
N TYR A 292 -8.53 -0.24 15.25
CA TYR A 292 -7.91 0.62 16.24
C TYR A 292 -8.99 1.38 17.02
N VAL A 293 -9.18 1.01 18.29
CA VAL A 293 -10.17 1.65 19.17
C VAL A 293 -9.48 2.74 19.95
N THR A 294 -9.38 3.94 19.39
CA THR A 294 -9.12 5.13 20.19
C THR A 294 -10.19 6.17 19.98
N SER A 295 -10.86 6.59 21.05
CA SER A 295 -11.73 7.77 21.02
C SER A 295 -10.86 9.02 20.99
N ILE A 296 -10.90 9.81 19.91
CA ILE A 296 -10.27 11.13 19.85
C ILE A 296 -11.30 12.24 20.10
N SER A 297 -10.89 13.28 20.84
CA SER A 297 -11.67 14.52 20.96
C SER A 297 -11.84 15.18 19.59
N CYS A 298 -13.09 15.50 19.24
CA CYS A 298 -13.41 16.20 17.99
C CYS A 298 -12.73 17.57 17.86
N GLU A 299 -12.26 18.17 18.95
CA GLU A 299 -11.71 19.54 19.00
C GLU A 299 -10.42 19.72 18.19
N ASN A 300 -9.65 18.64 17.96
CA ASN A 300 -8.33 18.70 17.33
C ASN A 300 -8.30 18.09 15.92
N ARG A 301 -9.44 17.69 15.36
CA ARG A 301 -9.51 17.09 14.02
C ARG A 301 -9.27 18.12 12.91
N PHE A 302 -8.74 17.66 11.78
CA PHE A 302 -8.47 18.53 10.64
C PHE A 302 -9.79 19.10 10.09
N ASN A 303 -9.79 20.40 9.81
CA ASN A 303 -10.95 21.10 9.24
C ASN A 303 -10.49 21.86 8.00
N ASP A 304 -10.89 21.37 6.82
CA ASP A 304 -10.57 21.96 5.51
C ASP A 304 -11.10 23.40 5.36
N SER A 305 -12.16 23.78 6.09
CA SER A 305 -12.72 25.13 6.05
C SER A 305 -11.86 26.19 6.76
N ASN A 306 -11.00 25.77 7.69
CA ASN A 306 -9.95 26.62 8.23
C ASN A 306 -8.75 26.51 7.29
N LYS A 307 -8.28 27.64 6.75
CA LYS A 307 -7.05 27.71 5.93
C LYS A 307 -5.77 27.41 6.74
N ALA A 308 -5.80 26.45 7.66
CA ALA A 308 -4.61 25.98 8.32
C ALA A 308 -3.71 25.35 7.25
N ASP A 309 -2.48 25.84 7.17
CA ASP A 309 -1.43 25.17 6.40
C ASP A 309 -1.33 23.73 6.90
N ARG A 310 -1.50 22.74 6.01
CA ARG A 310 -1.46 21.31 6.34
C ARG A 310 -0.17 20.95 7.07
N LYS A 311 0.95 21.55 6.65
CA LYS A 311 2.26 21.34 7.28
C LYS A 311 2.27 21.91 8.69
N ALA A 312 1.74 23.11 8.88
CA ALA A 312 1.60 23.72 10.21
C ALA A 312 0.71 22.86 11.12
N PHE A 313 -0.47 22.44 10.65
CA PHE A 313 -1.36 21.55 11.41
C PHE A 313 -0.66 20.26 11.83
N PHE A 314 0.06 19.61 10.91
CA PHE A 314 0.79 18.40 11.20
C PHE A 314 1.87 18.64 12.27
N ASN A 315 2.74 19.62 12.05
CA ASN A 315 3.85 19.90 12.98
C ASN A 315 3.40 20.46 14.34
N SER A 316 2.28 21.20 14.41
CA SER A 316 1.82 21.84 15.65
C SER A 316 0.77 21.06 16.44
N ILE A 317 -0.05 20.24 15.78
CA ILE A 317 -1.14 19.49 16.44
C ILE A 317 -0.79 18.01 16.48
N ILE A 318 -0.57 17.39 15.32
CA ILE A 318 -0.34 15.94 15.24
C ILE A 318 0.93 15.54 15.97
N ILE A 319 2.06 16.22 15.72
CA ILE A 319 3.33 15.90 16.38
C ILE A 319 3.24 16.09 17.90
N ASN A 320 2.60 17.15 18.37
CA ASN A 320 2.41 17.39 19.80
C ASN A 320 1.54 16.32 20.47
N GLU A 321 0.49 15.86 19.78
CA GLU A 321 -0.34 14.77 20.28
C GLU A 321 0.43 13.44 20.33
N ILE A 322 1.19 13.11 19.29
CA ILE A 322 2.05 11.92 19.27
C ILE A 322 3.06 11.98 20.42
N LYS A 323 3.70 13.14 20.62
CA LYS A 323 4.64 13.34 21.73
C LYS A 323 3.96 13.10 23.07
N ARG A 324 2.77 13.66 23.29
CA ARG A 324 2.00 13.46 24.53
C ARG A 324 1.73 11.97 24.81
N ILE A 325 1.35 11.22 23.78
CA ILE A 325 1.07 9.77 23.89
C ILE A 325 2.35 9.00 24.20
N LEU A 326 3.43 9.24 23.45
CA LEU A 326 4.71 8.58 23.70
C LEU A 326 5.26 8.90 25.10
N GLU A 327 5.05 10.14 25.58
CA GLU A 327 5.44 10.54 26.92
C GLU A 327 4.60 9.88 28.03
N SER A 328 3.33 9.54 27.78
CA SER A 328 2.53 8.74 28.74
C SER A 328 2.98 7.28 28.79
N GLU A 329 3.58 6.77 27.71
CA GLU A 329 4.15 5.42 27.63
C GLU A 329 5.61 5.38 28.13
N LYS A 330 6.09 6.38 28.88
CA LYS A 330 7.48 6.48 29.39
C LYS A 330 7.93 5.30 30.25
N GLU A 331 7.01 4.55 30.83
CA GLU A 331 7.34 3.28 31.51
C GLU A 331 7.93 2.24 30.55
N TYR A 332 7.70 2.40 29.24
CA TYR A 332 8.10 1.47 28.17
C TYR A 332 9.02 2.09 27.11
N ILE A 333 9.10 3.43 27.02
CA ILE A 333 9.96 4.14 26.07
C ILE A 333 10.76 5.23 26.78
N ASP A 334 12.09 5.19 26.67
CA ASP A 334 12.96 6.24 27.21
C ASP A 334 12.87 7.56 26.42
N LYS A 335 13.29 8.65 27.05
CA LYS A 335 13.18 10.00 26.48
C LYS A 335 13.98 10.20 25.19
N GLU A 336 15.16 9.59 25.09
CA GLU A 336 16.05 9.75 23.93
C GLU A 336 15.43 9.11 22.68
N LYS A 337 14.79 7.95 22.83
CA LYS A 337 14.00 7.32 21.77
C LYS A 337 12.79 8.15 21.37
N ILE A 338 12.09 8.78 22.32
CA ILE A 338 10.97 9.66 22.01
C ILE A 338 11.46 10.83 21.13
N ASP A 339 12.52 11.52 21.52
CA ASP A 339 13.04 12.66 20.75
C ASP A 339 13.49 12.23 19.33
N THR A 340 14.09 11.03 19.21
CA THR A 340 14.46 10.44 17.92
C THR A 340 13.24 10.14 17.05
N ILE A 341 12.21 9.49 17.60
CA ILE A 341 10.94 9.22 16.91
C ILE A 341 10.33 10.53 16.42
N ILE A 342 10.23 11.55 17.29
CA ILE A 342 9.65 12.85 16.95
C ILE A 342 10.42 13.51 15.80
N SER A 343 11.75 13.44 15.81
CA SER A 343 12.59 13.95 14.73
C SER A 343 12.30 13.26 13.40
N LEU A 344 12.13 11.92 13.40
CA LEU A 344 11.85 11.12 12.21
C LEU A 344 10.47 11.41 11.60
N ILE A 345 9.47 11.72 12.42
CA ILE A 345 8.11 11.95 11.95
C ILE A 345 7.83 13.41 11.58
N THR A 346 8.65 14.36 12.02
CA THR A 346 8.45 15.79 11.77
C THR A 346 8.64 16.12 10.30
N GLU A 347 7.74 16.92 9.73
CA GLU A 347 7.88 17.36 8.33
C GLU A 347 8.85 18.54 8.27
N ASN A 348 10.06 18.29 7.75
CA ASN A 348 11.10 19.30 7.52
C ASN A 348 10.91 19.98 6.15
N ASP A 349 11.35 21.24 6.01
CA ASP A 349 11.34 22.00 4.73
C ASP A 349 12.36 21.48 3.72
#